data_AF-K5BEZ0-F1
#
_entry.id   AF-K5BEZ0-F1
#
_cell.length_a   1.000
_cell.length_b   1.000
_cell.length_c   1.000
_cell.angle_alpha   90.00
_cell.angle_beta   90.00
_cell.angle_gamma   90.00
#
_symmetry.space_group_name_H-M   'P 1'
#
loop_
_entity.id
_entity.type
_entity.pdbx_description
1 polymer ?
#
loop_
_entity_poly.entity_id
_entity_poly.type
_entity_poly.pdbx_seq_one_letter_code
_entity_poly.pdbx_strand_id
1 'polypeptide(L)'
;MGFDLPDAERYHRLATYPVYLNAADPREETVAEISAVTPDGNTVIYTDAAARRIGFLDIRHPANPVGRGTLSLAELGHADDQPTSVAAVGEYVLVVIDSTGGDFAHPAGRVDVVRVADRSRVRSIDLGGQPDSIAVSPDGSFAAVAIENQRDEEAAPPGGEEGDLPQPPTGFVQLIDLVGAPQSWTTRRVEFEVEAARAAGLDTPEDLEPEFVSINSRGQVAVTLQENNGIAIIDGRSGAVSKIFSAGSTSVAGVDTVDDGVIDQGGSIPETPREPDAVGWIGDDHLATANEGDWKGGAPAAGRSSTPAAAKSYGTQATPSNNSRCAPVCTSKNAPTRKGPSRKGWRSPNSPGGRSCCWPPSAAISSPSTTSAMSPRRCSARSCPPRRDRRGSCLSRRVTCW
;
A
#
# COMPACT_ATOMS: atom_id res chain seq x y z
N MET A 1 -26.12 -7.93 -10.83
CA MET A 1 -26.78 -6.89 -9.99
C MET A 1 -26.53 -5.54 -10.64
N GLY A 2 -27.30 -4.49 -10.30
CA GLY A 2 -26.99 -3.13 -10.77
C GLY A 2 -25.91 -2.48 -9.90
N PHE A 3 -25.05 -1.65 -10.47
CA PHE A 3 -24.05 -0.87 -9.72
C PHE A 3 -24.65 0.37 -9.00
N ASP A 4 -25.96 0.57 -9.11
CA ASP A 4 -26.70 1.61 -8.38
C ASP A 4 -26.95 1.23 -6.91
N LEU A 5 -25.85 1.07 -6.18
CA LEU A 5 -25.87 1.11 -4.71
C LEU A 5 -26.33 2.50 -4.22
N PRO A 6 -27.00 2.61 -3.06
CA PRO A 6 -27.18 3.87 -2.36
C PRO A 6 -25.84 4.61 -2.17
N ASP A 7 -25.85 5.94 -2.14
CA ASP A 7 -24.61 6.74 -2.08
C ASP A 7 -23.73 6.34 -0.88
N ALA A 8 -24.33 6.12 0.30
CA ALA A 8 -23.63 5.70 1.52
C ALA A 8 -23.03 4.27 1.46
N GLU A 9 -23.36 3.47 0.44
CA GLU A 9 -22.84 2.11 0.21
C GLU A 9 -21.79 2.06 -0.92
N ARG A 10 -21.46 3.21 -1.54
CA ARG A 10 -20.42 3.33 -2.56
C ARG A 10 -19.04 3.54 -1.91
N TYR A 11 -17.97 3.28 -2.66
CA TYR A 11 -16.62 3.67 -2.25
C TYR A 11 -16.49 5.20 -2.22
N HIS A 12 -15.98 5.75 -1.11
CA HIS A 12 -15.69 7.18 -0.94
C HIS A 12 -14.24 7.39 -0.51
N ARG A 13 -13.46 8.16 -1.29
CA ARG A 13 -12.16 8.65 -0.83
C ARG A 13 -12.36 9.83 0.11
N LEU A 14 -12.34 9.56 1.42
CA LEU A 14 -12.55 10.56 2.47
C LEU A 14 -11.36 11.53 2.66
N ALA A 15 -10.13 11.06 2.45
CA ALA A 15 -8.91 11.83 2.66
C ALA A 15 -7.76 11.33 1.77
N THR A 16 -6.63 12.04 1.82
CA THR A 16 -5.34 11.60 1.28
C THR A 16 -4.24 12.09 2.23
N TYR A 17 -3.42 11.17 2.74
CA TYR A 17 -2.31 11.49 3.63
C TYR A 17 -0.98 11.30 2.89
N PRO A 18 -0.19 12.36 2.65
CA PRO A 18 1.14 12.23 2.04
C PRO A 18 2.12 11.58 3.02
N VAL A 19 2.56 10.36 2.74
CA VAL A 19 3.34 9.53 3.69
C VAL A 19 4.69 10.13 4.08
N TYR A 20 5.31 10.96 3.24
CA TYR A 20 6.51 11.73 3.58
C TYR A 20 6.33 12.68 4.78
N LEU A 21 5.09 13.06 5.13
CA LEU A 21 4.79 13.85 6.35
C LEU A 21 4.84 13.01 7.64
N ASN A 22 4.99 11.69 7.54
CA ASN A 22 5.21 10.78 8.66
C ASN A 22 6.71 10.54 8.95
N ALA A 23 7.59 10.95 8.03
CA ALA A 23 9.05 10.81 8.13
C ALA A 23 9.68 11.90 9.01
N ALA A 24 10.93 11.68 9.43
CA ALA A 24 11.70 12.65 10.21
C ALA A 24 12.29 13.78 9.33
N ASP A 25 12.71 13.48 8.10
CA ASP A 25 12.97 14.48 7.05
C ASP A 25 12.00 14.24 5.87
N PRO A 26 11.10 15.18 5.54
CA PRO A 26 10.15 15.05 4.42
C PRO A 26 10.81 15.16 3.03
N ARG A 27 12.13 15.00 2.93
CA ARG A 27 12.92 14.86 1.68
C ARG A 27 13.45 13.45 1.44
N GLU A 28 13.36 12.60 2.46
CA GLU A 28 13.68 11.18 2.34
C GLU A 28 12.74 10.53 1.33
N GLU A 29 13.27 9.64 0.51
CA GLU A 29 12.45 8.85 -0.40
C GLU A 29 11.49 7.95 0.38
N THR A 30 10.31 7.69 -0.17
CA THR A 30 9.25 6.95 0.54
C THR A 30 8.20 6.49 -0.44
N VAL A 31 7.81 5.22 -0.33
CA VAL A 31 6.82 4.57 -1.19
C VAL A 31 5.97 3.71 -0.26
N ALA A 32 4.66 3.93 -0.23
CA ALA A 32 3.76 3.21 0.66
C ALA A 32 2.89 2.26 -0.16
N GLU A 33 3.08 0.96 0.04
CA GLU A 33 2.51 -0.11 -0.78
C GLU A 33 1.45 -0.90 -0.02
N ILE A 34 1.87 -1.88 0.79
CA ILE A 34 0.96 -2.73 1.56
C ILE A 34 0.51 -2.00 2.84
N SER A 35 -0.77 -2.14 3.19
CA SER A 35 -1.29 -1.56 4.43
C SER A 35 -2.39 -2.39 5.09
N ALA A 36 -2.41 -2.32 6.43
CA ALA A 36 -3.39 -2.95 7.29
C ALA A 36 -4.04 -1.93 8.23
N VAL A 37 -5.21 -2.27 8.79
CA VAL A 37 -5.91 -1.47 9.80
C VAL A 37 -5.99 -2.27 11.10
N THR A 38 -5.76 -1.62 12.24
CA THR A 38 -5.92 -2.28 13.56
C THR A 38 -7.37 -2.73 13.79
N PRO A 39 -7.61 -3.84 14.52
CA PRO A 39 -8.96 -4.37 14.76
C PRO A 39 -9.95 -3.41 15.45
N ASP A 40 -9.46 -2.34 16.07
CA ASP A 40 -10.26 -1.26 16.66
C ASP A 40 -10.64 -0.13 15.68
N GLY A 41 -10.21 -0.23 14.41
CA GLY A 41 -10.45 0.74 13.34
C GLY A 41 -9.67 2.05 13.47
N ASN A 42 -8.74 2.18 14.42
CA ASN A 42 -8.17 3.47 14.82
C ASN A 42 -6.81 3.79 14.19
N THR A 43 -6.06 2.80 13.69
CA THR A 43 -4.71 2.98 13.15
C THR A 43 -4.56 2.30 11.79
N VAL A 44 -4.08 3.03 10.78
CA VAL A 44 -3.51 2.45 9.56
C VAL A 44 -2.03 2.21 9.78
N ILE A 45 -1.54 1.05 9.35
CA ILE A 45 -0.13 0.66 9.39
C ILE A 45 0.26 0.29 7.96
N TYR A 46 1.41 0.76 7.48
CA TYR A 46 1.84 0.58 6.08
C TYR A 46 3.34 0.28 5.95
N THR A 47 3.71 -0.48 4.91
CA THR A 47 5.11 -0.70 4.52
C THR A 47 5.69 0.53 3.83
N ASP A 48 6.99 0.76 3.99
CA ASP A 48 7.71 1.83 3.32
C ASP A 48 9.12 1.35 2.99
N ALA A 49 9.24 0.61 1.87
CA ALA A 49 10.43 -0.15 1.50
C ALA A 49 11.61 0.76 1.10
N ALA A 50 11.35 1.79 0.30
CA ALA A 50 12.37 2.79 -0.07
C ALA A 50 13.05 3.46 1.17
N ALA A 51 12.34 3.51 2.31
CA ALA A 51 12.87 4.01 3.58
C ALA A 51 13.02 2.94 4.68
N ARG A 52 12.94 1.65 4.32
CA ARG A 52 13.14 0.46 5.16
C ARG A 52 12.47 0.54 6.54
N ARG A 53 11.17 0.83 6.53
CA ARG A 53 10.41 1.14 7.75
C ARG A 53 8.92 0.81 7.64
N ILE A 54 8.26 0.81 8.80
CA ILE A 54 6.80 0.74 8.91
C ILE A 54 6.25 2.08 9.37
N GLY A 55 5.23 2.60 8.68
CA GLY A 55 4.55 3.85 9.02
C GLY A 55 3.23 3.63 9.75
N PHE A 56 2.87 4.55 10.64
CA PHE A 56 1.63 4.49 11.43
C PHE A 56 0.83 5.79 11.30
N LEU A 57 -0.47 5.71 11.00
CA LEU A 57 -1.41 6.84 10.91
C LEU A 57 -2.61 6.63 11.84
N ASP A 58 -2.99 7.65 12.60
CA ASP A 58 -4.20 7.69 13.42
C ASP A 58 -5.38 8.13 12.56
N ILE A 59 -6.39 7.25 12.42
CA ILE A 59 -7.56 7.45 11.55
C ILE A 59 -8.89 7.54 12.31
N ARG A 60 -8.84 7.77 13.64
CA ARG A 60 -10.04 8.04 14.47
C ARG A 60 -10.92 9.18 13.95
N HIS A 61 -10.35 10.05 13.12
CA HIS A 61 -11.06 11.01 12.29
C HIS A 61 -10.66 10.75 10.82
N PRO A 62 -11.36 9.87 10.07
CA PRO A 62 -10.87 9.37 8.78
C PRO A 62 -10.84 10.44 7.67
N ALA A 63 -11.56 11.55 7.85
CA ALA A 63 -11.46 12.74 6.98
C ALA A 63 -10.23 13.63 7.29
N ASN A 64 -9.49 13.36 8.37
CA ASN A 64 -8.25 14.04 8.75
C ASN A 64 -7.29 13.05 9.45
N PRO A 65 -6.65 12.12 8.72
CA PRO A 65 -5.64 11.23 9.26
C PRO A 65 -4.45 12.00 9.84
N VAL A 66 -3.83 11.49 10.91
CA VAL A 66 -2.70 12.12 11.58
C VAL A 66 -1.52 11.16 11.67
N GLY A 67 -0.38 11.54 11.10
CA GLY A 67 0.86 10.77 11.22
C GLY A 67 1.29 10.58 12.68
N ARG A 68 1.67 9.35 13.03
CA ARG A 68 2.17 8.98 14.37
C ARG A 68 3.68 8.72 14.35
N GLY A 69 4.36 8.93 13.23
CA GLY A 69 5.73 8.52 12.97
C GLY A 69 5.85 7.05 12.55
N THR A 70 7.10 6.60 12.43
CA THR A 70 7.48 5.31 11.84
C THR A 70 8.15 4.37 12.87
N LEU A 71 8.60 3.20 12.39
CA LEU A 71 9.49 2.23 13.03
C LEU A 71 10.51 1.80 11.98
N SER A 72 11.81 2.06 12.16
CA SER A 72 12.84 1.63 11.22
C SER A 72 13.16 0.15 11.39
N LEU A 73 13.31 -0.60 10.29
CA LEU A 73 13.75 -1.99 10.37
C LEU A 73 15.23 -2.11 10.78
N ALA A 74 16.05 -1.10 10.48
CA ALA A 74 17.44 -1.00 10.95
C ALA A 74 17.56 -0.86 12.49
N GLU A 75 16.48 -0.51 13.20
CA GLU A 75 16.41 -0.55 14.67
C GLU A 75 16.06 -1.96 15.21
N LEU A 76 15.60 -2.87 14.34
CA LEU A 76 15.14 -4.21 14.67
C LEU A 76 16.10 -5.33 14.20
N GLY A 77 16.65 -5.21 12.99
CA GLY A 77 17.46 -6.26 12.36
C GLY A 77 18.67 -5.69 11.62
N HIS A 78 18.59 -5.61 10.29
CA HIS A 78 19.66 -5.17 9.42
C HIS A 78 19.36 -3.82 8.75
N ALA A 79 20.40 -3.13 8.27
CA ALA A 79 20.27 -1.85 7.56
C ALA A 79 19.63 -1.98 6.16
N ASP A 80 19.55 -3.21 5.65
CA ASP A 80 19.01 -3.57 4.34
C ASP A 80 17.75 -4.45 4.41
N ASP A 81 17.19 -4.66 5.62
CA ASP A 81 15.88 -5.30 5.80
C ASP A 81 14.79 -4.56 5.00
N GLN A 82 13.94 -5.28 4.26
CA GLN A 82 12.84 -4.71 3.47
C GLN A 82 11.46 -5.17 3.98
N PRO A 83 10.52 -4.26 4.28
CA PRO A 83 9.15 -4.60 4.64
C PRO A 83 8.30 -4.85 3.39
N THR A 84 8.06 -6.11 3.05
CA THR A 84 7.17 -6.49 1.94
C THR A 84 5.69 -6.32 2.31
N SER A 85 5.25 -6.95 3.40
CA SER A 85 3.82 -6.98 3.79
C SER A 85 3.54 -6.79 5.29
N VAL A 86 2.29 -6.42 5.64
CA VAL A 86 1.84 -6.20 7.03
C VAL A 86 0.42 -6.69 7.28
N ALA A 87 0.19 -7.31 8.45
CA ALA A 87 -1.15 -7.66 8.93
C ALA A 87 -1.32 -7.37 10.43
N ALA A 88 -2.49 -6.86 10.83
CA ALA A 88 -2.78 -6.53 12.23
C ALA A 88 -3.61 -7.62 12.92
N VAL A 89 -3.22 -8.03 14.14
CA VAL A 89 -3.95 -9.02 14.95
C VAL A 89 -3.94 -8.63 16.43
N GLY A 90 -5.12 -8.48 17.02
CA GLY A 90 -5.28 -8.00 18.39
C GLY A 90 -4.64 -6.63 18.62
N GLU A 91 -3.59 -6.58 19.46
CA GLU A 91 -2.79 -5.39 19.77
C GLU A 91 -1.44 -5.34 19.02
N TYR A 92 -1.21 -6.29 18.10
CA TYR A 92 0.04 -6.47 17.36
C TYR A 92 -0.13 -6.19 15.87
N VAL A 93 0.97 -5.82 15.23
CA VAL A 93 1.18 -5.96 13.78
C VAL A 93 2.26 -7.02 13.56
N LEU A 94 2.01 -7.91 12.60
CA LEU A 94 2.98 -8.81 12.01
C LEU A 94 3.59 -8.05 10.84
N VAL A 95 4.90 -7.81 10.91
CA VAL A 95 5.67 -7.18 9.84
C VAL A 95 6.43 -8.28 9.12
N VAL A 96 6.10 -8.53 7.86
CA VAL A 96 6.86 -9.41 6.99
C VAL A 96 8.09 -8.67 6.51
N ILE A 97 9.24 -9.32 6.55
CA ILE A 97 10.53 -8.71 6.24
C ILE A 97 11.34 -9.67 5.38
N ASP A 98 11.67 -9.22 4.17
CA ASP A 98 12.79 -9.79 3.42
C ASP A 98 14.13 -9.32 4.01
N SER A 99 15.06 -10.26 4.10
CA SER A 99 16.44 -10.07 4.53
C SER A 99 17.44 -10.84 3.65
N THR A 100 17.02 -11.24 2.44
CA THR A 100 17.81 -11.98 1.43
C THR A 100 18.97 -11.14 0.92
N GLY A 101 18.77 -9.83 0.76
CA GLY A 101 19.84 -8.88 0.44
C GLY A 101 20.56 -9.13 -0.89
N GLY A 102 19.90 -9.80 -1.83
CA GLY A 102 20.45 -10.18 -3.14
C GLY A 102 21.18 -11.54 -3.19
N ASP A 103 21.15 -12.35 -2.13
CA ASP A 103 21.59 -13.76 -2.19
C ASP A 103 20.40 -14.67 -2.54
N PHE A 104 19.86 -14.52 -3.75
CA PHE A 104 18.68 -15.26 -4.25
C PHE A 104 18.82 -16.79 -4.16
N ALA A 105 20.06 -17.32 -4.17
CA ALA A 105 20.34 -18.74 -3.98
C ALA A 105 20.19 -19.22 -2.52
N HIS A 106 20.10 -18.30 -1.55
CA HIS A 106 19.93 -18.56 -0.12
C HIS A 106 18.86 -17.63 0.49
N PRO A 107 17.61 -17.65 -0.03
CA PRO A 107 16.58 -16.68 0.29
C PRO A 107 16.18 -16.73 1.78
N ALA A 108 15.98 -15.57 2.39
CA ALA A 108 15.88 -15.45 3.85
C ALA A 108 15.01 -14.28 4.33
N GLY A 109 13.98 -14.56 5.12
CA GLY A 109 13.13 -13.56 5.74
C GLY A 109 12.36 -14.05 6.96
N ARG A 110 11.57 -13.14 7.53
CA ARG A 110 10.98 -13.31 8.87
C ARG A 110 9.68 -12.53 9.07
N VAL A 111 8.92 -12.90 10.09
CA VAL A 111 7.88 -12.04 10.68
C VAL A 111 8.37 -11.45 12.00
N ASP A 112 8.49 -10.13 12.06
CA ASP A 112 8.67 -9.38 13.31
C ASP A 112 7.29 -9.03 13.89
N VAL A 113 6.99 -9.54 15.09
CA VAL A 113 5.73 -9.27 15.80
C VAL A 113 5.91 -8.04 16.68
N VAL A 114 5.22 -6.95 16.36
CA VAL A 114 5.38 -5.62 16.97
C VAL A 114 4.10 -5.18 17.67
N ARG A 115 4.21 -4.70 18.91
CA ARG A 115 3.08 -4.12 19.66
C ARG A 115 2.77 -2.72 19.11
N VAL A 116 1.54 -2.49 18.64
CA VAL A 116 1.17 -1.23 17.96
C VAL A 116 1.23 -0.01 18.89
N ALA A 117 0.97 -0.21 20.19
CA ALA A 117 0.90 0.87 21.18
C ALA A 117 2.23 1.59 21.45
N ASP A 118 3.36 0.87 21.38
CA ASP A 118 4.70 1.40 21.72
C ASP A 118 5.80 1.04 20.69
N ARG A 119 5.46 0.28 19.64
CA ARG A 119 6.37 -0.22 18.58
C ARG A 119 7.45 -1.17 19.08
N SER A 120 7.29 -1.76 20.27
CA SER A 120 8.20 -2.81 20.75
C SER A 120 8.02 -4.11 19.95
N ARG A 121 9.12 -4.65 19.41
CA ARG A 121 9.13 -6.02 18.87
C ARG A 121 9.09 -7.02 20.03
N VAL A 122 8.03 -7.82 20.10
CA VAL A 122 7.80 -8.82 21.16
C VAL A 122 8.24 -10.23 20.77
N ARG A 123 8.42 -10.49 19.47
CA ARG A 123 9.00 -11.71 18.90
C ARG A 123 9.53 -11.43 17.48
N SER A 124 10.49 -12.24 17.05
CA SER A 124 10.82 -12.45 15.64
C SER A 124 10.61 -13.94 15.30
N ILE A 125 10.17 -14.24 14.08
CA ILE A 125 9.86 -15.59 13.59
C ILE A 125 10.56 -15.77 12.24
N ASP A 126 11.59 -16.61 12.20
CA ASP A 126 12.20 -17.08 10.96
C ASP A 126 11.17 -17.86 10.10
N LEU A 127 11.12 -17.56 8.81
CA LEU A 127 10.23 -18.20 7.85
C LEU A 127 10.92 -19.28 7.00
N GLY A 128 12.26 -19.25 6.89
CA GLY A 128 13.05 -20.21 6.10
C GLY A 128 13.03 -19.98 4.58
N GLY A 129 12.77 -18.75 4.14
CA GLY A 129 12.75 -18.31 2.73
C GLY A 129 12.40 -16.82 2.64
N GLN A 130 12.43 -16.26 1.43
CA GLN A 130 12.11 -14.86 1.13
C GLN A 130 10.57 -14.65 1.06
N PRO A 131 10.00 -13.72 1.83
CA PRO A 131 8.56 -13.60 1.98
C PRO A 131 7.97 -12.31 1.40
N ASP A 132 6.91 -12.42 0.59
CA ASP A 132 6.08 -11.27 0.22
C ASP A 132 4.85 -11.15 1.13
N SER A 133 3.70 -11.68 0.70
CA SER A 133 2.40 -11.30 1.25
C SER A 133 2.04 -12.01 2.56
N ILE A 134 1.29 -11.34 3.44
CA ILE A 134 0.65 -11.95 4.62
C ILE A 134 -0.86 -11.68 4.70
N ALA A 135 -1.61 -12.73 5.05
CA ALA A 135 -3.02 -12.64 5.43
C ALA A 135 -3.25 -13.29 6.81
N VAL A 136 -4.12 -12.69 7.63
CA VAL A 136 -4.59 -13.25 8.91
C VAL A 136 -6.00 -13.81 8.72
N SER A 137 -6.30 -14.96 9.32
CA SER A 137 -7.60 -15.60 9.21
C SER A 137 -8.72 -14.75 9.85
N PRO A 138 -9.96 -14.78 9.33
CA PRO A 138 -11.07 -14.00 9.91
C PRO A 138 -11.44 -14.36 11.37
N ASP A 139 -11.05 -15.55 11.84
CA ASP A 139 -11.18 -15.97 13.24
C ASP A 139 -9.95 -15.64 14.13
N GLY A 140 -8.91 -15.03 13.54
CA GLY A 140 -7.65 -14.67 14.21
C GLY A 140 -6.81 -15.86 14.68
N SER A 141 -7.13 -17.09 14.27
CA SER A 141 -6.46 -18.31 14.75
C SER A 141 -5.16 -18.64 14.01
N PHE A 142 -4.97 -18.17 12.77
CA PHE A 142 -3.72 -18.36 12.04
C PHE A 142 -3.41 -17.19 11.08
N ALA A 143 -2.16 -17.10 10.64
CA ALA A 143 -1.77 -16.32 9.46
C ALA A 143 -1.23 -17.26 8.37
N ALA A 144 -1.36 -16.85 7.12
CA ALA A 144 -0.61 -17.39 5.99
C ALA A 144 0.36 -16.33 5.49
N VAL A 145 1.61 -16.72 5.25
CA VAL A 145 2.64 -15.90 4.60
C VAL A 145 3.07 -16.62 3.33
N ALA A 146 3.06 -15.92 2.20
CA ALA A 146 3.63 -16.41 0.96
C ALA A 146 5.15 -16.30 1.05
N ILE A 147 5.85 -17.37 0.71
CA ILE A 147 7.31 -17.42 0.69
C ILE A 147 7.70 -17.62 -0.77
N GLU A 148 7.85 -16.51 -1.47
CA GLU A 148 8.09 -16.42 -2.90
C GLU A 148 9.38 -17.13 -3.31
N ASN A 149 10.50 -16.79 -2.64
CA ASN A 149 11.86 -17.10 -3.08
C ASN A 149 12.10 -16.63 -4.52
N GLN A 150 11.95 -15.32 -4.75
CA GLN A 150 11.99 -14.71 -6.08
C GLN A 150 13.28 -15.04 -6.84
N ARG A 151 13.16 -15.19 -8.16
CA ARG A 151 14.25 -15.31 -9.12
C ARG A 151 15.17 -14.09 -9.13
N ASP A 152 16.41 -14.29 -9.54
CA ASP A 152 17.29 -13.18 -9.91
C ASP A 152 16.94 -12.75 -11.34
N GLU A 153 16.25 -11.61 -11.46
CA GLU A 153 15.86 -11.01 -12.75
C GLU A 153 17.08 -10.67 -13.64
N GLU A 154 18.25 -10.38 -13.05
CA GLU A 154 19.49 -10.11 -13.80
C GLU A 154 20.24 -11.42 -14.17
N ALA A 155 19.75 -12.59 -13.75
CA ALA A 155 20.35 -13.89 -14.04
C ALA A 155 19.64 -14.65 -15.17
N ALA A 156 20.40 -15.47 -15.89
CA ALA A 156 19.86 -16.43 -16.86
C ALA A 156 20.07 -17.87 -16.36
N PRO A 157 19.01 -18.68 -16.18
CA PRO A 157 19.14 -20.07 -15.76
C PRO A 157 19.76 -20.94 -16.88
N PRO A 158 20.22 -22.17 -16.58
CA PRO A 158 20.94 -23.03 -17.54
C PRO A 158 20.12 -23.46 -18.78
N GLY A 159 20.03 -22.58 -19.78
CA GLY A 159 19.31 -22.79 -21.04
C GLY A 159 18.14 -21.83 -21.29
N GLY A 160 17.86 -20.90 -20.37
CA GLY A 160 16.91 -19.78 -20.56
C GLY A 160 17.60 -18.48 -20.94
N GLU A 161 16.82 -17.41 -21.02
CA GLU A 161 17.25 -16.01 -21.19
C GLU A 161 17.33 -15.29 -19.82
N GLU A 162 17.62 -13.99 -19.81
CA GLU A 162 17.71 -13.16 -18.59
C GLU A 162 16.32 -13.03 -17.93
N GLY A 163 16.22 -13.32 -16.63
CA GLY A 163 14.97 -13.33 -15.88
C GLY A 163 14.08 -14.56 -16.07
N ASP A 164 14.52 -15.60 -16.81
CA ASP A 164 13.76 -16.86 -16.93
C ASP A 164 13.76 -17.69 -15.62
N LEU A 165 12.72 -18.52 -15.48
CA LEU A 165 12.64 -19.65 -14.55
C LEU A 165 13.07 -20.96 -15.25
N PRO A 166 13.47 -22.03 -14.51
CA PRO A 166 13.55 -22.15 -13.05
C PRO A 166 14.86 -21.62 -12.44
N GLN A 167 14.74 -20.95 -11.30
CA GLN A 167 15.83 -20.46 -10.45
C GLN A 167 15.66 -20.94 -9.00
N PRO A 168 15.87 -22.24 -8.72
CA PRO A 168 15.41 -22.83 -7.47
C PRO A 168 16.10 -22.20 -6.24
N PRO A 169 15.32 -21.87 -5.18
CA PRO A 169 14.31 -22.82 -4.68
C PRO A 169 12.84 -22.33 -4.55
N THR A 170 12.07 -22.29 -5.65
CA THR A 170 10.61 -22.61 -5.85
C THR A 170 9.51 -21.96 -4.99
N GLY A 171 9.82 -21.49 -3.81
CA GLY A 171 8.88 -20.94 -2.85
C GLY A 171 7.97 -21.97 -2.16
N PHE A 172 7.16 -21.48 -1.21
CA PHE A 172 6.23 -22.26 -0.39
C PHE A 172 5.25 -21.33 0.35
N VAL A 173 4.37 -21.88 1.20
CA VAL A 173 3.55 -21.06 2.14
C VAL A 173 3.89 -21.42 3.58
N GLN A 174 4.04 -20.40 4.44
CA GLN A 174 4.13 -20.57 5.89
C GLN A 174 2.78 -20.30 6.55
N LEU A 175 2.30 -21.28 7.31
CA LEU A 175 1.12 -21.13 8.16
C LEU A 175 1.57 -20.93 9.62
N ILE A 176 1.23 -19.78 10.20
CA ILE A 176 1.59 -19.40 11.57
C ILE A 176 0.36 -19.58 12.47
N ASP A 177 0.43 -20.46 13.47
CA ASP A 177 -0.60 -20.58 14.53
C ASP A 177 -0.53 -19.36 15.45
N LEU A 178 -1.63 -18.60 15.56
CA LEU A 178 -1.70 -17.36 16.35
C LEU A 178 -2.35 -17.55 17.73
N VAL A 179 -2.63 -18.78 18.15
CA VAL A 179 -3.30 -19.06 19.43
C VAL A 179 -2.37 -18.83 20.61
N GLY A 180 -2.86 -18.05 21.59
CA GLY A 180 -2.13 -17.76 22.82
C GLY A 180 -1.29 -16.49 22.75
N ALA A 181 -0.15 -16.49 23.44
CA ALA A 181 0.78 -15.37 23.44
C ALA A 181 1.72 -15.43 22.22
N PRO A 182 2.25 -14.31 21.71
CA PRO A 182 3.19 -14.31 20.59
C PRO A 182 4.35 -15.28 20.72
N GLN A 183 4.79 -15.61 21.93
CA GLN A 183 5.89 -16.54 22.22
C GLN A 183 5.51 -18.03 22.07
N SER A 184 4.23 -18.40 21.98
CA SER A 184 3.78 -19.79 21.75
C SER A 184 3.45 -20.11 20.29
N TRP A 185 3.36 -19.11 19.41
CA TRP A 185 3.05 -19.28 17.98
C TRP A 185 4.05 -20.22 17.26
N THR A 186 3.56 -21.08 16.37
CA THR A 186 4.39 -22.05 15.62
C THR A 186 4.18 -21.92 14.12
N THR A 187 5.23 -22.25 13.36
CA THR A 187 5.25 -22.21 11.89
C THR A 187 5.05 -23.61 11.31
N ARG A 188 4.40 -23.68 10.15
CA ARG A 188 4.10 -24.91 9.40
C ARG A 188 4.19 -24.61 7.91
N ARG A 189 5.29 -25.05 7.30
CA ARG A 189 5.54 -25.00 5.86
C ARG A 189 4.55 -25.89 5.11
N VAL A 190 4.00 -25.38 4.01
CA VAL A 190 3.17 -26.07 3.03
C VAL A 190 3.89 -25.99 1.69
N GLU A 191 4.33 -27.15 1.20
CA GLU A 191 4.91 -27.31 -0.13
C GLU A 191 3.81 -27.43 -1.19
N PHE A 192 4.16 -27.17 -2.45
CA PHE A 192 3.34 -27.51 -3.61
C PHE A 192 3.89 -28.74 -4.32
N GLU A 193 3.00 -29.64 -4.76
CA GLU A 193 3.39 -30.84 -5.51
C GLU A 193 3.61 -30.48 -6.98
N VAL A 194 4.85 -30.58 -7.46
CA VAL A 194 5.25 -30.27 -8.85
C VAL A 194 4.34 -30.94 -9.89
N GLU A 195 3.99 -32.21 -9.69
CA GLU A 195 3.12 -32.93 -10.63
C GLU A 195 1.66 -32.46 -10.57
N ALA A 196 1.21 -31.86 -9.46
CA ALA A 196 -0.11 -31.22 -9.38
C ALA A 196 -0.12 -29.85 -10.08
N ALA A 197 0.97 -29.08 -9.99
CA ALA A 197 1.15 -27.85 -10.77
C ALA A 197 1.27 -28.14 -12.28
N ARG A 198 2.03 -29.18 -12.66
CA ARG A 198 2.15 -29.65 -14.05
C ARG A 198 0.80 -30.15 -14.60
N ALA A 199 0.02 -30.87 -13.80
CA ALA A 199 -1.34 -31.28 -14.15
C ALA A 199 -2.36 -30.12 -14.20
N ALA A 200 -2.09 -29.02 -13.49
CA ALA A 200 -2.88 -27.78 -13.54
C ALA A 200 -2.56 -26.90 -14.76
N GLY A 201 -1.52 -27.24 -15.53
CA GLY A 201 -1.09 -26.51 -16.72
C GLY A 201 -0.36 -25.20 -16.42
N LEU A 202 0.38 -25.14 -15.31
CA LEU A 202 1.25 -24.01 -15.00
C LEU A 202 2.54 -24.05 -15.87
N ASP A 203 3.15 -22.88 -16.09
CA ASP A 203 4.24 -22.69 -17.06
C ASP A 203 5.54 -23.41 -16.65
N THR A 204 6.05 -23.13 -15.45
CA THR A 204 7.30 -23.69 -14.91
C THR A 204 7.02 -24.38 -13.57
N PRO A 205 6.31 -25.53 -13.55
CA PRO A 205 5.71 -26.09 -12.33
C PRO A 205 6.70 -26.66 -11.30
N GLU A 206 7.99 -26.56 -11.58
CA GLU A 206 9.11 -26.85 -10.68
C GLU A 206 9.61 -25.62 -9.89
N ASP A 207 9.24 -24.41 -10.30
CA ASP A 207 9.59 -23.12 -9.67
C ASP A 207 8.35 -22.22 -9.66
N LEU A 208 7.72 -22.02 -8.49
CA LEU A 208 6.30 -21.64 -8.43
C LEU A 208 6.00 -20.22 -7.92
N GLU A 209 7.00 -19.53 -7.39
CA GLU A 209 6.98 -18.13 -6.91
C GLU A 209 5.65 -17.72 -6.23
N PRO A 210 5.37 -18.23 -5.00
CA PRO A 210 4.13 -17.94 -4.28
C PRO A 210 4.18 -16.56 -3.63
N GLU A 211 3.55 -15.60 -4.28
CA GLU A 211 3.65 -14.17 -4.01
C GLU A 211 2.50 -13.64 -3.13
N PHE A 212 1.23 -13.63 -3.60
CA PHE A 212 0.13 -13.00 -2.86
C PHE A 212 -0.86 -13.98 -2.19
N VAL A 213 -1.35 -13.63 -0.98
CA VAL A 213 -2.28 -14.49 -0.20
C VAL A 213 -3.55 -13.79 0.29
N SER A 214 -4.65 -14.56 0.36
CA SER A 214 -5.94 -14.12 0.91
C SER A 214 -6.70 -15.24 1.59
N ILE A 215 -7.42 -14.97 2.69
CA ILE A 215 -8.10 -16.01 3.50
C ILE A 215 -9.61 -15.75 3.61
N ASN A 216 -10.43 -16.75 3.26
CA ASN A 216 -11.90 -16.66 3.34
C ASN A 216 -12.46 -17.02 4.73
N SER A 217 -13.78 -16.89 4.92
CA SER A 217 -14.44 -17.15 6.21
C SER A 217 -14.40 -18.63 6.62
N ARG A 218 -14.21 -19.54 5.66
CA ARG A 218 -13.99 -20.97 5.91
C ARG A 218 -12.57 -21.29 6.41
N GLY A 219 -11.64 -20.35 6.31
CA GLY A 219 -10.21 -20.55 6.64
C GLY A 219 -9.41 -21.19 5.49
N GLN A 220 -9.88 -21.07 4.26
CA GLN A 220 -9.11 -21.45 3.07
C GLN A 220 -8.23 -20.27 2.64
N VAL A 221 -6.96 -20.54 2.40
CA VAL A 221 -6.01 -19.60 1.79
C VAL A 221 -6.12 -19.74 0.27
N ALA A 222 -6.27 -18.63 -0.44
CA ALA A 222 -5.92 -18.53 -1.86
C ALA A 222 -4.52 -17.94 -1.95
N VAL A 223 -3.72 -18.47 -2.88
CA VAL A 223 -2.31 -18.11 -3.11
C VAL A 223 -2.14 -17.91 -4.61
N THR A 224 -1.53 -16.81 -5.04
CA THR A 224 -1.08 -16.64 -6.43
C THR A 224 0.27 -17.30 -6.67
N LEU A 225 0.50 -17.64 -7.94
CA LEU A 225 1.72 -18.23 -8.48
C LEU A 225 1.94 -17.48 -9.80
N GLN A 226 2.44 -16.25 -9.71
CA GLN A 226 2.18 -15.17 -10.67
C GLN A 226 2.76 -15.49 -12.06
N GLU A 227 4.07 -15.78 -12.11
CA GLU A 227 4.86 -16.17 -13.28
C GLU A 227 4.35 -17.47 -13.91
N ASN A 228 3.82 -18.34 -13.05
CA ASN A 228 3.21 -19.60 -13.43
C ASN A 228 1.77 -19.45 -13.94
N ASN A 229 1.23 -18.22 -13.95
CA ASN A 229 -0.13 -17.86 -14.29
C ASN A 229 -1.16 -18.72 -13.52
N GLY A 230 -0.89 -18.94 -12.23
CA GLY A 230 -1.52 -19.96 -11.39
C GLY A 230 -2.16 -19.43 -10.12
N ILE A 231 -3.10 -20.21 -9.57
CA ILE A 231 -3.69 -20.01 -8.26
C ILE A 231 -3.80 -21.36 -7.53
N ALA A 232 -3.37 -21.39 -6.27
CA ALA A 232 -3.55 -22.53 -5.37
C ALA A 232 -4.53 -22.21 -4.23
N ILE A 233 -5.27 -23.23 -3.76
CA ILE A 233 -6.17 -23.15 -2.61
C ILE A 233 -5.72 -24.12 -1.52
N ILE A 234 -5.35 -23.60 -0.34
CA ILE A 234 -4.87 -24.39 0.81
C ILE A 234 -5.92 -24.36 1.93
N ASP A 235 -6.19 -25.51 2.56
CA ASP A 235 -6.91 -25.51 3.85
C ASP A 235 -5.96 -25.06 4.97
N GLY A 236 -6.15 -23.88 5.55
CA GLY A 236 -5.18 -23.31 6.51
C GLY A 236 -5.05 -24.12 7.81
N ARG A 237 -6.07 -24.91 8.18
CA ARG A 237 -6.08 -25.70 9.41
C ARG A 237 -5.19 -26.95 9.32
N SER A 238 -5.27 -27.68 8.21
CA SER A 238 -4.43 -28.86 7.94
C SER A 238 -3.12 -28.52 7.23
N GLY A 239 -3.13 -27.51 6.35
CA GLY A 239 -2.05 -27.22 5.41
C GLY A 239 -2.15 -28.03 4.11
N ALA A 240 -3.26 -28.72 3.85
CA ALA A 240 -3.45 -29.47 2.62
C ALA A 240 -3.72 -28.53 1.43
N VAL A 241 -2.90 -28.63 0.38
CA VAL A 241 -3.19 -28.02 -0.93
C VAL A 241 -4.38 -28.77 -1.53
N SER A 242 -5.53 -28.09 -1.62
CA SER A 242 -6.80 -28.66 -2.04
C SER A 242 -7.07 -28.54 -3.55
N LYS A 243 -6.42 -27.58 -4.20
CA LYS A 243 -6.50 -27.33 -5.65
C LYS A 243 -5.31 -26.48 -6.10
N ILE A 244 -4.81 -26.74 -7.31
CA ILE A 244 -3.99 -25.83 -8.11
C ILE A 244 -4.69 -25.69 -9.47
N PHE A 245 -4.70 -24.49 -10.07
CA PHE A 245 -5.28 -24.24 -11.40
C PHE A 245 -4.70 -22.98 -12.04
N SER A 246 -4.56 -22.96 -13.37
CA SER A 246 -4.22 -21.73 -14.09
C SER A 246 -5.34 -20.69 -14.01
N ALA A 247 -4.97 -19.41 -13.96
CA ALA A 247 -5.87 -18.25 -14.12
C ALA A 247 -6.35 -18.05 -15.57
N GLY A 248 -5.77 -18.78 -16.53
CA GLY A 248 -6.13 -18.77 -17.95
C GLY A 248 -5.54 -17.56 -18.70
N SER A 249 -6.10 -17.27 -19.87
CA SER A 249 -5.72 -16.12 -20.70
C SER A 249 -6.78 -15.02 -20.69
N THR A 250 -6.43 -13.85 -21.24
CA THR A 250 -7.39 -12.82 -21.63
C THR A 250 -6.82 -11.96 -22.75
N SER A 251 -7.68 -11.53 -23.67
CA SER A 251 -7.45 -10.38 -24.53
C SER A 251 -8.06 -9.10 -23.93
N VAL A 252 -7.44 -7.95 -24.26
CA VAL A 252 -7.87 -6.62 -23.80
C VAL A 252 -7.80 -5.66 -24.99
N ALA A 253 -8.81 -4.80 -25.16
CA ALA A 253 -8.84 -3.80 -26.23
C ALA A 253 -9.40 -2.48 -25.71
N GLY A 254 -8.99 -1.36 -26.32
CA GLY A 254 -9.29 -0.02 -25.78
C GLY A 254 -8.26 0.43 -24.73
N VAL A 255 -7.03 -0.08 -24.83
CA VAL A 255 -5.93 0.17 -23.90
C VAL A 255 -4.77 0.83 -24.64
N ASP A 256 -3.99 1.58 -23.89
CA ASP A 256 -2.68 2.05 -24.35
C ASP A 256 -1.66 0.90 -24.22
N THR A 257 -0.75 0.81 -25.19
CA THR A 257 0.27 -0.24 -25.28
C THR A 257 1.61 0.31 -25.78
N VAL A 258 1.85 1.63 -25.70
CA VAL A 258 3.07 2.28 -26.18
C VAL A 258 3.54 3.33 -25.18
N ASP A 259 4.72 3.14 -24.60
CA ASP A 259 5.33 4.17 -23.73
C ASP A 259 6.01 5.27 -24.57
N ASP A 260 5.21 6.22 -25.06
CA ASP A 260 5.68 7.48 -25.67
C ASP A 260 5.22 8.75 -24.91
N GLY A 261 4.49 8.56 -23.80
CA GLY A 261 3.90 9.62 -22.98
C GLY A 261 2.55 10.16 -23.48
N VAL A 262 1.94 9.55 -24.50
CA VAL A 262 0.62 9.94 -25.06
C VAL A 262 -0.40 8.82 -24.86
N ILE A 263 -1.40 9.05 -24.01
CA ILE A 263 -2.47 8.08 -23.76
C ILE A 263 -3.33 7.88 -25.02
N ASP A 264 -3.05 6.82 -25.79
CA ASP A 264 -3.86 6.38 -26.94
C ASP A 264 -4.55 5.04 -26.66
N GLN A 265 -5.87 5.08 -26.47
CA GLN A 265 -6.70 3.88 -26.26
C GLN A 265 -7.03 3.14 -27.56
N GLY A 266 -6.29 3.36 -28.65
CA GLY A 266 -6.40 2.60 -29.91
C GLY A 266 -5.80 1.19 -29.86
N GLY A 267 -5.01 0.87 -28.82
CA GLY A 267 -4.28 -0.40 -28.69
C GLY A 267 -5.11 -1.60 -28.18
N SER A 268 -4.48 -2.77 -28.27
CA SER A 268 -5.05 -4.05 -27.84
C SER A 268 -3.96 -5.08 -27.52
N ILE A 269 -4.16 -5.85 -26.47
CA ILE A 269 -3.35 -6.99 -26.06
C ILE A 269 -4.08 -8.28 -26.48
N PRO A 270 -3.40 -9.24 -27.14
CA PRO A 270 -3.99 -10.50 -27.60
C PRO A 270 -4.35 -11.42 -26.42
N GLU A 271 -4.76 -12.67 -26.69
CA GLU A 271 -4.95 -13.68 -25.64
C GLU A 271 -3.60 -14.04 -24.99
N THR A 272 -3.26 -13.29 -23.95
CA THR A 272 -2.05 -13.40 -23.14
C THR A 272 -2.39 -14.04 -21.79
N PRO A 273 -1.45 -14.71 -21.09
CA PRO A 273 -1.61 -15.08 -19.67
C PRO A 273 -2.10 -13.92 -18.78
N ARG A 274 -2.64 -14.24 -17.61
CA ARG A 274 -3.09 -13.22 -16.66
C ARG A 274 -1.96 -12.70 -15.78
N GLU A 275 -1.04 -13.56 -15.35
CA GLU A 275 0.03 -13.19 -14.39
C GLU A 275 -0.59 -12.48 -13.16
N PRO A 276 -1.37 -13.24 -12.35
CA PRO A 276 -2.14 -12.69 -11.24
C PRO A 276 -1.24 -12.36 -10.06
N ASP A 277 -1.11 -11.07 -9.73
CA ASP A 277 -0.40 -10.57 -8.54
C ASP A 277 -1.35 -10.65 -7.32
N ALA A 278 -2.13 -9.59 -7.05
CA ALA A 278 -2.92 -9.51 -5.86
C ALA A 278 -4.13 -10.46 -5.96
N VAL A 279 -4.53 -11.07 -4.83
CA VAL A 279 -5.72 -11.92 -4.75
C VAL A 279 -6.64 -11.51 -3.59
N GLY A 280 -7.95 -11.57 -3.83
CA GLY A 280 -8.98 -11.26 -2.82
C GLY A 280 -10.21 -12.15 -2.96
N TRP A 281 -10.67 -12.73 -1.86
CA TRP A 281 -11.91 -13.51 -1.83
C TRP A 281 -13.17 -12.63 -1.92
N ILE A 282 -14.13 -13.04 -2.75
CA ILE A 282 -15.49 -12.47 -2.84
C ILE A 282 -16.47 -13.52 -2.32
N GLY A 283 -16.86 -13.38 -1.05
CA GLY A 283 -17.48 -14.48 -0.30
C GLY A 283 -16.46 -15.61 -0.07
N ASP A 284 -16.90 -16.86 -0.10
CA ASP A 284 -15.99 -18.02 0.07
C ASP A 284 -15.73 -18.81 -1.22
N ASP A 285 -16.41 -18.47 -2.32
CA ASP A 285 -16.47 -19.30 -3.55
C ASP A 285 -15.99 -18.60 -4.82
N HIS A 286 -15.60 -17.32 -4.75
CA HIS A 286 -15.06 -16.56 -5.88
C HIS A 286 -13.79 -15.82 -5.46
N LEU A 287 -12.89 -15.63 -6.42
CA LEU A 287 -11.72 -14.77 -6.29
C LEU A 287 -11.85 -13.59 -7.26
N ALA A 288 -11.37 -12.43 -6.83
CA ALA A 288 -10.86 -11.40 -7.71
C ALA A 288 -9.34 -11.37 -7.62
N THR A 289 -8.70 -10.90 -8.68
CA THR A 289 -7.25 -10.74 -8.75
C THR A 289 -6.92 -9.48 -9.56
N ALA A 290 -5.76 -8.88 -9.28
CA ALA A 290 -5.14 -7.91 -10.17
C ALA A 290 -4.04 -8.63 -10.98
N ASN A 291 -3.90 -8.22 -12.24
CA ASN A 291 -2.86 -8.72 -13.12
C ASN A 291 -1.74 -7.68 -13.15
N GLU A 292 -0.51 -8.05 -12.82
CA GLU A 292 0.65 -7.19 -13.00
C GLU A 292 1.20 -7.31 -14.43
N GLY A 293 1.61 -8.52 -14.82
CA GLY A 293 2.13 -8.83 -16.15
C GLY A 293 3.63 -8.59 -16.32
N ASP A 294 4.41 -8.83 -15.26
CA ASP A 294 5.85 -8.58 -15.24
C ASP A 294 6.64 -9.49 -16.19
N TRP A 295 6.71 -10.80 -15.90
CA TRP A 295 7.69 -11.70 -16.54
C TRP A 295 7.50 -11.87 -18.05
N LYS A 296 6.29 -12.21 -18.50
CA LYS A 296 6.00 -12.53 -19.92
C LYS A 296 5.09 -11.50 -20.58
N GLY A 297 4.99 -10.31 -19.99
CA GLY A 297 4.13 -9.23 -20.46
C GLY A 297 2.64 -9.55 -20.30
N GLY A 298 2.28 -10.24 -19.21
CA GLY A 298 0.92 -10.67 -18.89
C GLY A 298 -0.11 -9.55 -19.02
N ALA A 299 -1.35 -9.91 -19.35
CA ALA A 299 -2.37 -8.93 -19.68
C ALA A 299 -2.73 -8.05 -18.46
N PRO A 300 -2.29 -6.77 -18.39
CA PRO A 300 -2.36 -5.96 -17.19
C PRO A 300 -3.80 -5.60 -16.84
N ALA A 301 -4.06 -5.39 -15.55
CA ALA A 301 -5.34 -4.86 -15.11
C ALA A 301 -5.61 -3.49 -15.77
N ALA A 302 -6.76 -3.36 -16.46
CA ALA A 302 -7.07 -2.24 -17.35
C ALA A 302 -7.05 -0.88 -16.63
N GLY A 303 -5.88 -0.21 -16.65
CA GLY A 303 -5.66 1.06 -15.96
C GLY A 303 -4.19 1.45 -15.71
N ARG A 304 -3.21 0.53 -15.73
CA ARG A 304 -1.78 0.90 -15.69
C ARG A 304 -1.30 1.36 -17.07
N SER A 305 -0.98 2.65 -17.21
CA SER A 305 0.02 3.15 -18.16
C SER A 305 1.28 3.51 -17.38
N SER A 306 2.47 3.18 -17.90
CA SER A 306 3.75 3.27 -17.21
C SER A 306 4.19 4.71 -16.94
N THR A 307 3.76 5.27 -15.79
CA THR A 307 4.31 6.54 -15.28
C THR A 307 4.44 6.52 -13.74
N PRO A 308 5.65 6.66 -13.18
CA PRO A 308 5.86 6.71 -11.73
C PRO A 308 5.49 8.10 -11.15
N ALA A 309 4.21 8.47 -11.19
CA ALA A 309 3.75 9.77 -10.69
C ALA A 309 2.26 9.83 -10.26
N ALA A 310 2.02 9.59 -8.96
CA ALA A 310 0.88 10.06 -8.17
C ALA A 310 -0.55 9.80 -8.71
N ALA A 311 -1.24 8.84 -8.10
CA ALA A 311 -2.61 8.40 -8.41
C ALA A 311 -3.64 9.54 -8.60
N LYS A 312 -3.88 9.92 -9.87
CA LYS A 312 -4.96 10.85 -10.27
C LYS A 312 -6.27 10.10 -10.45
N SER A 313 -7.00 9.95 -9.35
CA SER A 313 -8.38 9.45 -9.35
C SER A 313 -9.27 10.25 -10.32
N TYR A 314 -9.71 9.63 -11.41
CA TYR A 314 -10.79 10.13 -12.26
C TYR A 314 -11.95 9.14 -12.29
N GLY A 315 -13.09 9.53 -11.73
CA GLY A 315 -14.31 8.74 -11.80
C GLY A 315 -14.86 8.74 -13.24
N THR A 316 -15.11 7.56 -13.78
CA THR A 316 -15.67 7.38 -15.13
C THR A 316 -17.09 7.95 -15.22
N GLN A 317 -17.26 9.03 -15.99
CA GLN A 317 -18.59 9.55 -16.31
C GLN A 317 -19.26 8.63 -17.34
N ALA A 318 -20.25 7.85 -16.91
CA ALA A 318 -21.09 7.08 -17.82
C ALA A 318 -21.87 8.02 -18.75
N THR A 319 -21.74 7.82 -20.06
CA THR A 319 -22.50 8.55 -21.07
C THR A 319 -23.94 8.02 -21.14
N PRO A 320 -24.98 8.84 -20.89
CA PRO A 320 -26.36 8.39 -20.99
C PRO A 320 -26.76 8.17 -22.45
N SER A 321 -27.34 7.00 -22.74
CA SER A 321 -27.83 6.66 -24.08
C SER A 321 -29.12 7.42 -24.43
N ASN A 322 -29.37 7.60 -25.72
CA ASN A 322 -30.54 8.32 -26.24
C ASN A 322 -31.85 7.64 -25.82
N ASN A 323 -32.70 8.34 -25.06
CA ASN A 323 -34.15 8.11 -25.15
C ASN A 323 -34.96 9.37 -24.85
N SER A 324 -35.88 9.71 -25.75
CA SER A 324 -36.64 10.96 -25.72
C SER A 324 -38.04 10.78 -25.14
N ARG A 325 -38.40 11.60 -24.14
CA ARG A 325 -39.79 12.05 -23.87
C ARG A 325 -39.86 13.20 -22.85
N CYS A 326 -40.49 14.28 -23.31
CA CYS A 326 -41.22 15.36 -22.61
C CYS A 326 -40.92 15.70 -21.14
N ALA A 327 -40.64 17.00 -20.90
CA ALA A 327 -40.77 17.65 -19.59
C ALA A 327 -42.24 17.88 -19.18
N PRO A 328 -42.50 18.49 -18.01
CA PRO A 328 -42.81 19.93 -18.07
C PRO A 328 -41.98 20.80 -17.11
N VAL A 329 -41.76 22.05 -17.52
CA VAL A 329 -41.06 23.08 -16.74
C VAL A 329 -42.07 23.92 -15.94
N CYS A 330 -41.86 24.07 -14.64
CA CYS A 330 -42.50 25.14 -13.87
C CYS A 330 -41.72 26.45 -14.06
N THR A 331 -42.40 27.52 -14.48
CA THR A 331 -41.79 28.84 -14.70
C THR A 331 -42.31 29.86 -13.70
N SER A 332 -41.45 30.81 -13.32
CA SER A 332 -41.89 32.12 -12.83
C SER A 332 -41.11 33.23 -13.56
N LYS A 333 -41.78 34.37 -13.73
CA LYS A 333 -41.30 35.57 -14.44
C LYS A 333 -40.65 36.51 -13.39
N ASN A 334 -39.85 37.53 -13.71
CA ASN A 334 -39.89 38.39 -14.89
C ASN A 334 -38.54 39.11 -15.16
N ALA A 335 -38.46 39.84 -16.28
CA ALA A 335 -37.29 40.60 -16.76
C ALA A 335 -37.29 42.08 -16.21
N PRO A 336 -36.45 43.07 -16.66
CA PRO A 336 -35.62 43.10 -17.87
C PRO A 336 -34.19 43.72 -17.76
N THR A 337 -33.55 43.75 -18.94
CA THR A 337 -32.15 44.09 -19.25
C THR A 337 -31.80 45.59 -19.28
N ARG A 338 -30.50 45.89 -19.26
CA ARG A 338 -29.92 46.99 -20.07
C ARG A 338 -28.49 46.67 -20.53
N LYS A 339 -28.19 46.92 -21.81
CA LYS A 339 -26.83 46.85 -22.40
C LYS A 339 -26.22 48.25 -22.51
N GLY A 340 -24.90 48.38 -22.36
CA GLY A 340 -24.14 49.61 -22.61
C GLY A 340 -22.66 49.47 -22.22
N PRO A 341 -21.69 49.61 -23.14
CA PRO A 341 -20.27 49.40 -22.86
C PRO A 341 -19.45 50.69 -22.73
N SER A 342 -18.33 50.67 -21.97
CA SER A 342 -16.99 51.07 -22.50
C SER A 342 -15.86 51.14 -21.45
N ARG A 343 -14.67 50.65 -21.87
CA ARG A 343 -13.30 51.20 -21.69
C ARG A 343 -12.79 51.75 -20.33
N LYS A 344 -11.65 51.17 -19.93
CA LYS A 344 -10.40 51.80 -19.39
C LYS A 344 -10.51 52.78 -18.19
N GLY A 345 -9.85 52.44 -17.06
CA GLY A 345 -9.55 53.41 -15.99
C GLY A 345 -8.66 52.86 -14.87
N TRP A 346 -7.38 53.22 -14.90
CA TRP A 346 -6.34 52.85 -13.91
C TRP A 346 -6.47 53.62 -12.58
N ARG A 347 -5.87 53.06 -11.49
CA ARG A 347 -5.48 53.66 -10.17
C ARG A 347 -6.46 53.63 -8.98
N SER A 348 -5.97 52.97 -7.91
CA SER A 348 -6.18 53.24 -6.47
C SER A 348 -5.64 54.64 -6.06
N PRO A 349 -5.86 55.20 -4.84
CA PRO A 349 -5.87 54.49 -3.55
C PRO A 349 -6.79 55.06 -2.41
N ASN A 350 -6.60 54.48 -1.22
CA ASN A 350 -6.90 54.98 0.14
C ASN A 350 -8.34 54.87 0.72
N SER A 351 -8.37 54.27 1.90
CA SER A 351 -9.42 54.20 2.94
C SER A 351 -9.49 55.54 3.74
N PRO A 352 -10.28 55.70 4.85
CA PRO A 352 -11.18 54.74 5.53
C PRO A 352 -12.56 55.28 5.99
N GLY A 353 -13.42 54.37 6.49
CA GLY A 353 -14.61 54.69 7.31
C GLY A 353 -15.68 53.59 7.23
N GLY A 354 -16.50 53.31 8.27
CA GLY A 354 -16.48 53.86 9.63
C GLY A 354 -17.87 54.00 10.29
N ARG A 355 -18.45 52.89 10.77
CA ARG A 355 -19.62 52.69 11.68
C ARG A 355 -19.87 51.16 11.77
N SER A 356 -19.96 50.44 12.90
CA SER A 356 -20.77 50.57 14.14
C SER A 356 -22.28 50.31 13.89
N CYS A 357 -23.02 49.53 14.70
CA CYS A 357 -22.99 49.38 16.17
C CYS A 357 -23.43 47.99 16.72
N CYS A 358 -22.98 47.68 17.96
CA CYS A 358 -23.63 46.98 19.11
C CYS A 358 -24.29 45.57 18.96
N TRP A 359 -24.01 44.54 19.79
CA TRP A 359 -24.03 44.36 21.28
C TRP A 359 -25.42 44.07 21.87
N PRO A 360 -25.61 43.21 22.91
CA PRO A 360 -24.70 43.02 24.08
C PRO A 360 -24.41 41.55 24.56
N PRO A 361 -23.57 41.36 25.60
CA PRO A 361 -23.20 40.06 26.22
C PRO A 361 -23.58 39.95 27.72
N SER A 362 -23.20 38.82 28.37
CA SER A 362 -23.00 38.52 29.83
C SER A 362 -23.52 37.10 30.17
N ALA A 363 -23.09 36.39 31.22
CA ALA A 363 -22.33 36.75 32.42
C ALA A 363 -21.29 35.68 32.85
N ALA A 364 -20.59 35.89 33.97
CA ALA A 364 -19.57 34.99 34.52
C ALA A 364 -19.56 34.92 36.07
N ILE A 365 -19.21 33.75 36.63
CA ILE A 365 -19.01 33.43 38.07
C ILE A 365 -17.91 32.34 38.10
N SER A 366 -16.61 32.64 38.32
CA SER A 366 -15.86 33.02 39.54
C SER A 366 -15.36 31.83 40.40
N SER A 367 -14.05 31.76 40.64
CA SER A 367 -13.34 30.74 41.45
C SER A 367 -13.31 31.06 42.96
N PRO A 368 -12.84 30.13 43.81
CA PRO A 368 -11.46 30.21 44.36
C PRO A 368 -10.74 28.83 44.38
N SER A 369 -9.41 28.60 44.38
CA SER A 369 -8.14 29.38 44.51
C SER A 369 -7.32 29.13 45.81
N THR A 370 -6.32 28.23 45.73
CA THR A 370 -5.06 28.21 46.54
C THR A 370 -4.02 27.38 45.77
N THR A 371 -2.98 27.91 45.12
CA THR A 371 -1.74 28.55 45.62
C THR A 371 -0.73 27.64 46.32
N SER A 372 0.36 27.30 45.61
CA SER A 372 1.73 27.54 46.09
C SER A 372 2.66 27.77 44.89
N ALA A 373 3.85 28.34 45.10
CA ALA A 373 4.72 28.87 44.04
C ALA A 373 6.20 28.51 44.24
N MET A 374 7.05 28.86 43.26
CA MET A 374 8.40 28.35 43.01
C MET A 374 8.86 28.80 41.60
N SER A 375 9.99 29.51 41.41
CA SER A 375 10.34 30.09 40.09
C SER A 375 11.89 30.19 39.87
N PRO A 376 12.45 30.79 38.78
CA PRO A 376 13.07 29.98 37.73
C PRO A 376 14.58 30.27 37.49
N ARG A 377 15.29 29.33 36.84
CA ARG A 377 16.67 29.53 36.33
C ARG A 377 16.80 28.83 34.96
N ARG A 378 16.83 29.60 33.86
CA ARG A 378 18.01 30.24 33.22
C ARG A 378 18.75 29.31 32.26
N CYS A 379 18.72 29.66 30.97
CA CYS A 379 19.68 29.18 29.99
C CYS A 379 21.12 29.60 30.40
N SER A 380 22.11 28.79 30.05
CA SER A 380 23.52 29.20 30.07
C SER A 380 24.24 28.66 28.86
N ALA A 381 24.74 29.55 28.01
CA ALA A 381 25.76 29.19 27.04
C ALA A 381 27.09 28.94 27.78
N ARG A 382 27.89 27.99 27.29
CA ARG A 382 29.31 27.88 27.62
C ARG A 382 30.13 27.86 26.35
N SER A 383 31.21 28.63 26.34
CA SER A 383 32.13 28.79 25.22
C SER A 383 33.57 28.62 25.73
N CYS A 384 34.39 27.88 24.97
CA CYS A 384 35.87 27.87 24.90
C CYS A 384 36.36 26.50 24.39
N PRO A 385 37.57 26.40 23.81
CA PRO A 385 38.33 27.37 23.00
C PRO A 385 38.75 26.76 21.63
N PRO A 386 39.42 27.48 20.71
CA PRO A 386 39.58 27.02 19.32
C PRO A 386 40.81 26.12 19.07
N ARG A 387 40.77 25.35 17.98
CA ARG A 387 41.97 24.80 17.30
C ARG A 387 41.98 25.16 15.80
N ARG A 388 43.03 25.90 15.39
CA ARG A 388 43.70 25.71 14.08
C ARG A 388 44.48 24.38 14.16
N ASP A 389 44.90 23.67 13.11
CA ASP A 389 45.10 23.93 11.67
C ASP A 389 45.15 22.51 10.98
N ARG A 390 45.19 22.23 9.67
CA ARG A 390 45.35 22.99 8.40
C ARG A 390 44.87 22.07 7.24
N ARG A 391 44.61 22.64 6.03
CA ARG A 391 44.12 21.97 4.78
C ARG A 391 42.60 21.65 4.87
N GLY A 392 41.73 21.86 3.88
CA GLY A 392 41.90 22.16 2.44
C GLY A 392 41.21 21.03 1.64
N SER A 393 40.22 21.25 0.76
CA SER A 393 39.85 22.44 -0.02
C SER A 393 38.33 22.64 -0.14
N CYS A 394 37.89 23.85 -0.52
CA CYS A 394 36.52 24.07 -0.98
C CYS A 394 36.40 23.76 -2.47
N LEU A 395 35.37 23.00 -2.85
CA LEU A 395 34.92 22.85 -4.23
C LEU A 395 33.43 23.14 -4.30
N SER A 396 33.07 24.32 -4.81
CA SER A 396 31.70 24.58 -5.23
C SER A 396 31.43 23.85 -6.55
N ARG A 397 30.41 23.01 -6.58
CA ARG A 397 29.73 22.64 -7.83
C ARG A 397 28.30 23.14 -7.78
N ARG A 398 27.83 23.63 -8.92
CA ARG A 398 26.49 24.22 -9.07
C ARG A 398 25.48 23.11 -9.34
N VAL A 399 24.31 23.21 -8.74
CA VAL A 399 23.12 22.51 -9.23
C VAL A 399 22.90 22.92 -10.68
N THR A 400 22.73 21.93 -11.55
CA THR A 400 22.24 22.11 -12.92
C THR A 400 21.27 20.97 -13.16
N CYS A 401 19.97 21.23 -12.99
CA CYS A 401 18.94 20.25 -13.31
C CYS A 401 18.74 20.19 -14.82
N TRP A 402 18.48 18.98 -15.30
CA TRP A 402 17.58 18.73 -16.42
C TRP A 402 16.30 18.13 -15.81
#